data_AF-A0A8X6M7U9-F1
#
_entry.id   AF-A0A8X6M7U9-F1
#
_cell.length_a   1.000
_cell.length_b   1.000
_cell.length_c   1.000
_cell.angle_alpha   90.00
_cell.angle_beta   90.00
_cell.angle_gamma   90.00
#
_symmetry.space_group_name_H-M   'P 1'
#
loop_
_entity.id
_entity.type
_entity.pdbx_description
1 polymer ?
#
loop_
_entity_poly.entity_id
_entity_poly.type
_entity_poly.pdbx_seq_one_letter_code
_entity_poly.pdbx_strand_id
1 'polypeptide(L)'
;MVVYHVERILSSFCCTEVVYHYSRLLQQIPKMDVERKHMKYPYTFTAKIVQFPFKFHWDNFWLPRFVVASMVLTFPFFLFIHKKVNTPENKAIWAEKHKKERQYHFD
;
A
#
# COMPACT_ATOMS: atom_id res chain seq x y z
N MET A 1 -10.20 -53.22 -40.75
CA MET A 1 -10.57 -52.25 -39.68
C MET A 1 -9.78 -52.41 -38.38
N VAL A 2 -9.03 -53.49 -38.13
CA VAL A 2 -8.29 -53.69 -36.86
C VAL A 2 -6.98 -52.88 -36.80
N VAL A 3 -6.35 -52.60 -37.95
CA VAL A 3 -5.05 -51.90 -38.04
C VAL A 3 -5.14 -50.44 -37.57
N TYR A 4 -6.20 -49.71 -37.94
CA TYR A 4 -6.39 -48.30 -37.56
C TYR A 4 -6.74 -48.08 -36.07
N HIS A 5 -7.10 -49.13 -35.34
CA HIS A 5 -7.43 -49.03 -33.91
C HIS A 5 -6.17 -49.13 -33.05
N VAL A 6 -5.20 -49.97 -33.44
CA VAL A 6 -3.93 -50.15 -32.73
C VAL A 6 -3.03 -48.92 -32.88
N GLU A 7 -2.99 -48.28 -34.06
CA GLU A 7 -2.22 -47.05 -34.26
C GLU A 7 -2.79 -45.84 -33.49
N ARG A 8 -4.12 -45.77 -33.32
CA ARG A 8 -4.75 -44.70 -32.53
C ARG A 8 -4.51 -44.87 -31.03
N ILE A 9 -4.48 -46.12 -30.54
CA ILE A 9 -4.12 -46.43 -29.16
C ILE A 9 -2.63 -46.12 -28.91
N LEU A 10 -1.72 -46.53 -29.80
CA LEU A 10 -0.29 -46.24 -29.66
C LEU A 10 0.04 -44.73 -29.77
N SER A 11 -0.67 -43.99 -30.63
CA SER A 11 -0.52 -42.52 -30.74
C SER A 11 -1.02 -41.78 -29.50
N SER A 12 -2.14 -42.19 -28.90
CA SER A 12 -2.64 -41.61 -27.65
C SER A 12 -1.74 -41.94 -26.45
N PHE A 13 -1.20 -43.15 -26.36
CA PHE A 13 -0.30 -43.55 -25.26
C PHE A 13 1.03 -42.76 -25.28
N CYS A 14 1.64 -42.54 -26.45
CA CYS A 14 2.87 -41.76 -26.56
C CYS A 14 2.68 -40.28 -26.17
N CYS A 15 1.54 -39.68 -26.50
CA CYS A 15 1.25 -38.28 -26.16
C CYS A 15 0.93 -38.09 -24.68
N THR A 16 0.21 -39.03 -24.05
CA THR A 16 -0.09 -38.95 -22.61
C THR A 16 1.16 -39.07 -21.75
N GLU A 17 2.07 -40.00 -22.05
CA GLU A 17 3.28 -40.18 -21.23
C GLU A 17 4.21 -38.96 -21.28
N VAL A 18 4.37 -38.32 -22.44
CA VAL A 18 5.20 -37.12 -22.58
C VAL A 18 4.62 -35.95 -21.78
N VAL A 19 3.29 -35.77 -21.78
CA VAL A 19 2.63 -34.71 -21.00
C VAL A 19 2.72 -35.00 -19.49
N TYR A 20 2.54 -36.26 -19.06
CA TYR A 20 2.69 -36.64 -17.64
C TYR A 20 4.15 -36.53 -17.16
N HIS A 21 5.12 -36.76 -18.04
CA HIS A 21 6.53 -36.58 -17.73
C HIS A 21 6.91 -35.09 -17.62
N TYR A 22 6.35 -34.22 -18.49
CA TYR A 22 6.54 -32.77 -18.39
C TYR A 22 5.85 -32.16 -17.16
N SER A 23 4.65 -32.62 -16.80
CA SER A 23 3.94 -32.14 -15.60
C SER A 23 4.66 -32.53 -14.30
N ARG A 24 5.30 -33.70 -14.27
CA ARG A 24 6.10 -34.17 -13.12
C ARG A 24 7.38 -33.35 -12.95
N LEU A 25 8.04 -32.98 -14.05
CA LEU A 25 9.27 -32.16 -14.02
C LEU A 25 9.00 -30.72 -13.56
N LEU A 26 7.84 -30.14 -13.91
CA LEU A 26 7.43 -28.80 -13.44
C LEU A 26 7.13 -28.74 -11.93
N GLN A 27 6.85 -29.87 -11.28
CA GLN A 27 6.61 -29.93 -9.83
C GLN A 27 7.90 -29.99 -9.00
N GLN A 28 9.06 -30.10 -9.64
CA GLN A 28 10.36 -30.22 -8.95
C GLN A 28 11.12 -28.89 -8.85
N ILE A 29 10.51 -27.77 -9.26
CA ILE A 29 11.11 -26.44 -9.10
C ILE A 29 11.11 -26.12 -7.59
N PRO A 30 12.28 -26.00 -6.94
CA PRO A 30 12.33 -25.60 -5.55
C PRO A 30 11.70 -24.20 -5.43
N LYS A 31 10.76 -24.04 -4.51
CA LYS A 31 10.23 -22.72 -4.18
C LYS A 31 11.37 -21.94 -3.54
N MET A 32 11.92 -20.97 -4.26
CA MET A 32 12.90 -20.04 -3.70
C MET A 32 12.24 -19.33 -2.53
N ASP A 33 12.66 -19.69 -1.33
CA ASP A 33 12.40 -18.94 -0.12
C ASP A 33 13.12 -17.60 -0.26
N VAL A 34 12.34 -16.55 -0.53
CA VAL A 34 12.88 -15.20 -0.72
C VAL A 34 13.44 -14.74 0.61
N GLU A 35 14.74 -14.94 0.80
CA GLU A 35 15.46 -14.41 1.93
C GLU A 35 15.25 -12.90 1.94
N ARG A 36 14.65 -12.37 3.02
CA ARG A 36 14.43 -10.93 3.18
C ARG A 36 15.75 -10.24 3.48
N LYS A 37 16.57 -10.11 2.44
CA LYS A 37 17.84 -9.40 2.51
C LYS A 37 17.58 -7.96 2.92
N HIS A 38 18.28 -7.52 3.97
CA HIS A 38 18.23 -6.11 4.35
C HIS A 38 18.73 -5.28 3.16
N MET A 39 18.09 -4.14 2.89
CA MET A 39 18.61 -3.23 1.87
C MET A 39 19.95 -2.64 2.34
N LYS A 40 20.92 -2.54 1.41
CA LYS A 40 22.28 -2.08 1.70
C LYS A 40 22.34 -0.67 2.31
N TYR A 41 21.38 0.19 1.96
CA TYR A 41 21.30 1.57 2.42
C TYR A 41 20.08 1.76 3.35
N PRO A 42 20.21 1.57 4.68
CA PRO A 42 19.09 1.58 5.63
C PRO A 42 18.52 3.00 5.94
N TYR A 43 19.04 4.04 5.30
CA TYR A 43 18.65 5.43 5.53
C TYR A 43 17.70 5.97 4.47
N THR A 44 17.46 5.22 3.38
CA THR A 44 16.46 5.61 2.40
C THR A 44 15.05 5.45 2.99
N PHE A 45 14.11 6.27 2.55
CA PHE A 45 12.73 6.20 3.01
C PHE A 45 12.10 4.83 2.76
N THR A 46 12.42 4.22 1.62
CA THR A 46 11.96 2.88 1.27
C THR A 46 12.54 1.81 2.20
N ALA A 47 13.82 1.94 2.62
CA ALA A 47 14.43 1.03 3.58
C ALA A 47 13.77 1.07 4.95
N LYS A 48 13.45 2.27 5.42
CA LYS A 48 12.75 2.44 6.69
C LYS A 48 11.38 1.78 6.65
N ILE A 49 10.59 1.97 5.59
CA ILE A 49 9.27 1.33 5.48
C ILE A 49 9.35 -0.21 5.51
N VAL A 50 10.33 -0.79 4.81
CA VAL A 50 10.52 -2.26 4.79
C VAL A 50 10.99 -2.78 6.16
N GLN A 51 11.83 -2.02 6.86
CA GLN A 51 12.35 -2.36 8.19
C GLN A 51 11.33 -2.14 9.32
N PHE A 52 10.39 -1.21 9.15
CA PHE A 52 9.34 -0.90 10.11
C PHE A 52 8.02 -1.54 9.69
N PRO A 53 7.75 -2.80 10.06
CA PRO A 53 6.46 -3.42 9.81
C PRO A 53 5.37 -2.65 10.56
N PHE A 54 4.62 -1.81 9.85
CA PHE A 54 3.54 -1.00 10.42
C PHE A 54 2.50 -1.86 11.17
N LYS A 55 2.22 -3.06 10.65
CA LYS A 55 1.33 -4.03 11.29
C LYS A 55 1.83 -4.42 12.69
N PHE A 56 3.12 -4.70 12.86
CA PHE A 56 3.70 -5.07 14.16
C PHE A 56 3.50 -3.95 15.19
N HIS A 57 3.69 -2.69 14.80
CA HIS A 57 3.55 -1.56 15.71
C HIS A 57 2.07 -1.28 16.04
N TRP A 58 1.17 -1.55 15.10
CA TRP A 58 -0.27 -1.44 15.36
C TRP A 58 -0.76 -2.47 16.37
N ASP A 59 -0.26 -3.70 16.31
CA ASP A 59 -0.71 -4.82 17.15
C ASP A 59 -0.01 -4.86 18.53
N ASN A 60 1.23 -4.38 18.63
CA ASN A 60 2.00 -4.45 19.88
C ASN A 60 2.05 -3.11 20.65
N PHE A 61 1.85 -1.97 19.99
CA PHE A 61 1.95 -0.66 20.63
C PHE A 61 0.58 0.01 20.73
N TRP A 62 0.26 0.49 21.94
CA TRP A 62 -1.02 1.15 22.23
C TRP A 62 -1.16 2.54 21.60
N LEU A 63 -0.08 3.32 21.57
CA LEU A 63 -0.06 4.72 21.14
C LEU A 63 -0.64 4.98 19.74
N PRO A 64 -0.23 4.28 18.65
CA PRO A 64 -0.71 4.58 17.30
C PRO A 64 -2.22 4.46 17.17
N ARG A 65 -2.84 3.53 17.92
CA ARG A 65 -4.31 3.38 17.95
C ARG A 65 -4.97 4.61 18.55
N PHE A 66 -4.48 5.09 19.69
CA PHE A 66 -5.02 6.27 20.36
C PHE A 66 -4.77 7.56 19.56
N VAL A 67 -3.63 7.68 18.87
CA VAL A 67 -3.35 8.83 18.00
C VAL A 67 -4.31 8.87 16.83
N VAL A 68 -4.54 7.74 16.15
CA VAL A 68 -5.51 7.69 15.04
C VAL A 68 -6.93 7.94 15.56
N ALA A 69 -7.31 7.32 16.68
CA ALA A 69 -8.63 7.53 17.27
C ALA A 69 -8.86 8.99 17.70
N SER A 70 -7.88 9.65 18.32
CA SER A 70 -7.99 11.04 18.74
C SER A 70 -8.01 12.00 17.55
N MET A 71 -7.23 11.74 16.50
CA MET A 71 -7.32 12.51 15.26
C MET A 71 -8.70 12.39 14.63
N VAL A 72 -9.25 11.18 14.50
CA VAL A 72 -10.59 10.98 13.92
C VAL A 72 -11.67 11.65 14.77
N LEU A 73 -11.57 11.58 16.10
CA LEU A 73 -12.54 12.18 17.01
C LEU A 73 -12.47 13.72 17.00
N THR A 74 -11.28 14.31 16.90
CA THR A 74 -11.10 15.77 16.89
C THR A 74 -11.28 16.38 15.50
N PHE A 75 -11.11 15.61 14.42
CA PHE A 75 -11.28 16.07 13.04
C PHE A 75 -12.62 16.78 12.76
N PRO A 76 -13.80 16.24 13.12
CA PRO A 76 -15.07 16.95 12.89
C PRO A 76 -15.18 18.25 13.68
N PHE A 77 -14.58 18.32 14.88
CA PHE A 77 -14.52 19.53 15.68
C PHE A 77 -13.69 20.62 14.98
N PHE A 78 -12.53 20.26 14.40
CA PHE A 78 -11.73 21.19 13.61
C PHE A 78 -12.46 21.64 12.34
N LEU A 79 -13.20 20.76 11.66
CA LEU A 79 -14.00 21.15 10.50
C LEU A 79 -15.09 22.16 10.86
N PHE A 80 -15.72 22.01 12.03
CA PHE A 80 -16.72 22.97 12.51
C PHE A 80 -16.11 24.36 12.72
N ILE A 81 -14.96 24.43 13.41
CA ILE A 81 -14.24 25.69 13.63
C ILE A 81 -13.79 26.28 12.29
N HIS A 82 -13.23 25.45 11.41
CA HIS A 82 -12.75 25.89 10.10
C HIS A 82 -13.87 26.53 9.26
N LYS A 83 -15.08 25.99 9.30
CA LYS A 83 -16.25 26.58 8.61
C LYS A 83 -16.68 27.91 9.22
N LYS A 84 -16.66 28.04 10.56
CA LYS A 84 -17.04 29.26 11.28
C LYS A 84 -16.04 30.40 11.09
N VAL A 85 -14.75 30.10 11.06
CA VAL A 85 -13.69 31.10 10.86
C VAL A 85 -13.69 31.61 9.42
N ASN A 86 -13.96 30.74 8.43
CA ASN A 86 -13.87 31.07 7.00
C ASN A 86 -15.15 31.67 6.38
N THR A 87 -16.03 32.29 7.17
CA THR A 87 -17.17 33.04 6.64
C THR A 87 -16.71 34.24 5.80
N PRO A 88 -17.47 34.65 4.77
CA PRO A 88 -17.06 35.75 3.89
C PRO A 88 -16.89 37.08 4.64
N GLU A 89 -17.71 37.31 5.67
CA GLU A 89 -17.64 38.48 6.55
C GLU A 89 -16.31 38.52 7.34
N ASN A 90 -15.92 37.40 7.97
CA ASN A 90 -14.66 37.34 8.72
C ASN A 90 -13.45 37.53 7.80
N LYS A 91 -13.51 36.99 6.57
CA LYS A 91 -12.46 37.19 5.56
C LYS A 91 -12.34 38.65 5.14
N ALA A 92 -13.46 39.36 4.98
CA ALA A 92 -13.45 40.79 4.64
C ALA A 92 -12.85 41.62 5.79
N ILE A 93 -13.30 41.40 7.02
CA ILE A 93 -12.78 42.09 8.21
C ILE A 93 -11.27 41.81 8.37
N TRP A 94 -10.83 40.57 8.14
CA TRP A 94 -9.42 40.21 8.20
C TRP A 94 -8.62 40.92 7.10
N ALA A 95 -9.11 40.91 5.86
CA ALA A 95 -8.45 41.61 4.75
C ALA A 95 -8.30 43.12 5.01
N GLU A 96 -9.30 43.77 5.63
CA GLU A 96 -9.25 45.18 6.02
C GLU A 96 -8.21 45.44 7.12
N LYS A 97 -8.14 44.60 8.15
CA LYS A 97 -7.10 44.69 9.19
C LYS A 97 -5.70 44.57 8.60
N HIS A 98 -5.50 43.57 7.74
CA HIS A 98 -4.22 43.36 7.04
C HIS A 98 -3.87 44.49 6.07
N LYS A 99 -4.86 45.13 5.45
CA LYS A 99 -4.65 46.32 4.62
C LYS A 99 -4.16 47.51 5.46
N LYS A 100 -4.78 47.73 6.63
CA LYS A 100 -4.38 48.78 7.57
C LYS A 100 -2.97 48.53 8.12
N GLU A 101 -2.69 47.31 8.57
CA GLU A 101 -1.34 46.92 9.06
C GLU A 101 -0.27 47.16 7.99
N ARG A 102 -0.52 46.75 6.75
CA ARG A 102 0.42 47.04 5.65
C ARG A 102 0.63 48.53 5.45
N GLN A 103 -0.43 49.34 5.50
CA GLN A 103 -0.30 50.80 5.36
C GLN A 103 0.61 51.39 6.45
N TYR A 104 0.39 51.03 7.73
CA TYR A 104 1.20 51.51 8.85
C TYR A 104 2.65 50.97 8.89
N HIS A 105 2.96 49.87 8.18
CA HIS A 105 4.31 49.31 8.15
C HIS A 105 5.23 49.95 7.09
N PHE A 106 4.69 50.76 6.17
CA PHE A 106 5.47 51.41 5.10
C PHE A 106 5.50 52.95 5.20
N ASP A 107 4.89 53.53 6.23
CA ASP A 107 5.01 54.94 6.64
C ASP A 107 6.17 55.10 7.65
#